data_AF-A0A2S1H5A3-F1
#
_entry.id   AF-A0A2S1H5A3-F1
#
_cell.length_a   1.000
_cell.length_b   1.000
_cell.length_c   1.000
_cell.angle_alpha   90.00
_cell.angle_beta   90.00
_cell.angle_gamma   90.00
#
_symmetry.space_group_name_H-M   'P 1'
#
loop_
_entity.id
_entity.type
_entity.pdbx_description
1 polymer ?
#
loop_
_entity_poly.entity_id
_entity_poly.type
_entity_poly.pdbx_seq_one_letter_code
_entity_poly.pdbx_strand_id
1 'polypeptide(L)'
;MEKVKKYFGEFNMTWPRVILLAIITAVYTALINQVSFLKDTSFQDIAIYADCWILFAVFIVVNCKKWLEAALKCFVFFLVSQPLIYLIEVPFYGYGWDIFRYYDYWFKITLLTLPGAVIAFQLKKKNWLSVVVLSVATGYLSAASVRYFRAAMANFPNHLLSAIFCIALAVFFVFVLLDKKKHRIAALTVIVAVVIAFVSFTGIDKSKEILLDEGSWNYSLEDESVVVVEITEGNHVTLTAKHDGNTSIRFESDEGTEINYYVTVSGGSIWINLLDES
;
A
#
# COMPACT_ATOMS: atom_id res chain seq x y z
N MET A 1 2.56 -3.36 27.10
CA MET A 1 3.17 -2.18 26.43
C MET A 1 4.61 -1.92 26.86
N GLU A 2 4.94 -1.95 28.16
CA GLU A 2 6.30 -1.63 28.66
C GLU A 2 7.41 -2.49 28.03
N LYS A 3 7.20 -3.81 27.91
CA LYS A 3 8.18 -4.71 27.26
C LYS A 3 8.48 -4.34 25.81
N VAL A 4 7.50 -3.80 25.07
CA VAL A 4 7.67 -3.41 23.66
C VAL A 4 8.32 -2.03 23.55
N LYS A 5 7.96 -1.09 24.44
CA LYS A 5 8.61 0.22 24.53
C LYS A 5 10.11 0.11 24.77
N LYS A 6 10.55 -0.91 25.51
CA LYS A 6 11.97 -1.24 25.70
C LYS A 6 12.74 -1.37 24.38
N TYR A 7 12.13 -1.95 23.36
CA TYR A 7 12.76 -2.10 22.04
C TYR A 7 12.79 -0.79 21.23
N PHE A 8 12.02 0.23 21.60
CA PHE A 8 11.93 1.52 20.93
C PHE A 8 12.54 2.63 21.81
N GLY A 9 13.86 2.62 21.93
CA GLY A 9 14.63 3.66 22.64
C GLY A 9 15.78 3.14 23.49
N GLU A 10 15.72 1.86 23.91
CA GLU A 10 16.75 1.25 24.77
C GLU A 10 17.56 0.16 24.05
N PHE A 11 17.22 -0.18 22.81
CA PHE A 11 17.98 -1.15 22.04
C PHE A 11 19.23 -0.48 21.45
N ASN A 12 20.42 -0.98 21.80
CA ASN A 12 21.66 -0.41 21.25
C ASN A 12 21.80 -0.75 19.76
N MET A 13 21.52 0.21 18.88
CA MET A 13 21.56 0.01 17.43
C MET A 13 23.00 0.07 16.91
N THR A 14 23.81 -0.98 17.08
CA THR A 14 25.21 -1.00 16.57
C THR A 14 25.27 -1.23 15.06
N TRP A 15 26.39 -0.88 14.41
CA TRP A 15 26.58 -1.10 12.97
C TRP A 15 26.35 -2.56 12.52
N PRO A 16 26.89 -3.58 13.21
CA PRO A 16 26.61 -4.97 12.85
C PRO A 16 25.11 -5.32 12.91
N ARG A 17 24.36 -4.74 13.85
CA ARG A 17 22.91 -4.97 13.97
C ARG A 17 22.14 -4.33 12.83
N VAL A 18 22.55 -3.14 12.37
CA VAL A 18 21.96 -2.46 11.21
C VAL A 18 22.18 -3.28 9.94
N ILE A 19 23.41 -3.76 9.72
CA ILE A 19 23.74 -4.60 8.56
C ILE A 19 22.96 -5.91 8.61
N LEU A 20 22.92 -6.58 9.77
CA LEU A 20 22.16 -7.82 9.94
C LEU A 20 20.67 -7.61 9.68
N LEU A 21 20.09 -6.53 10.21
CA LEU A 21 18.69 -6.17 9.97
C LEU A 21 18.45 -5.97 8.47
N ALA A 22 19.32 -5.23 7.78
CA ALA A 22 19.22 -4.99 6.34
C ALA A 22 19.25 -6.29 5.52
N ILE A 23 20.16 -7.20 5.85
CA ILE A 23 20.28 -8.50 5.18
C ILE A 23 19.01 -9.33 5.40
N ILE A 24 18.54 -9.45 6.65
CA ILE A 24 17.34 -10.24 6.97
C ILE A 24 16.13 -9.68 6.23
N THR A 25 15.93 -8.36 6.24
CA THR A 25 14.81 -7.72 5.54
C THR A 25 14.91 -7.91 4.04
N ALA A 26 16.11 -7.80 3.46
CA ALA A 26 16.30 -7.98 2.02
C ALA A 26 16.02 -9.41 1.57
N VAL A 27 16.57 -10.39 2.29
CA VAL A 27 16.35 -11.82 2.01
C VAL A 27 14.86 -12.16 2.15
N TYR A 28 14.21 -11.70 3.22
CA TYR A 28 12.77 -11.93 3.41
C TYR A 28 11.94 -11.34 2.26
N THR A 29 12.16 -10.06 1.92
CA THR A 29 11.42 -9.37 0.86
C THR A 29 11.64 -10.06 -0.49
N ALA A 30 12.88 -10.36 -0.85
CA ALA A 30 13.20 -11.01 -2.12
C ALA A 30 12.57 -12.40 -2.21
N LEU A 31 12.68 -13.23 -1.16
CA LEU A 31 12.13 -14.58 -1.19
C LEU A 31 10.61 -14.56 -1.35
N ILE A 32 9.91 -13.70 -0.63
CA ILE A 32 8.45 -13.61 -0.73
C ILE A 32 8.00 -13.10 -2.10
N ASN A 33 8.74 -12.16 -2.69
CA ASN A 33 8.41 -11.62 -4.00
C ASN A 33 8.50 -12.68 -5.12
N GLN A 34 9.29 -13.75 -4.92
CA GLN A 34 9.41 -14.86 -5.88
C GLN A 34 8.31 -15.93 -5.75
N VAL A 35 7.48 -15.88 -4.71
CA VAL A 35 6.46 -16.91 -4.48
C VAL A 35 5.22 -16.61 -5.32
N SER A 36 5.00 -17.40 -6.37
CA SER A 36 3.92 -17.20 -7.35
C SER A 36 2.51 -17.21 -6.74
N PHE A 37 2.24 -18.08 -5.76
CA PHE A 37 0.91 -18.13 -5.11
C PHE A 37 0.66 -16.93 -4.18
N LEU A 38 1.70 -16.15 -3.84
CA LEU A 38 1.58 -14.91 -3.07
C LEU A 38 1.50 -13.68 -3.96
N LYS A 39 1.42 -13.87 -5.28
CA LYS A 39 1.33 -12.77 -6.24
C LYS A 39 0.10 -11.91 -5.98
N ASP A 40 0.29 -10.60 -5.98
CA ASP A 40 -0.78 -9.61 -5.76
C ASP A 40 -1.50 -9.79 -4.40
N THR A 41 -0.77 -10.27 -3.41
CA THR A 41 -1.28 -10.40 -2.03
C THR A 41 -0.54 -9.45 -1.08
N SER A 42 -1.05 -9.34 0.15
CA SER A 42 -0.41 -8.56 1.21
C SER A 42 1.06 -8.91 1.49
N PHE A 43 1.48 -10.14 1.15
CA PHE A 43 2.85 -10.56 1.39
C PHE A 43 3.84 -9.88 0.44
N GLN A 44 3.43 -9.54 -0.78
CA GLN A 44 4.29 -8.86 -1.76
C GLN A 44 4.30 -7.34 -1.63
N ASP A 45 3.35 -6.75 -0.89
CA ASP A 45 3.28 -5.29 -0.73
C ASP A 45 4.55 -4.66 -0.15
N ILE A 46 5.32 -5.41 0.66
CA ILE A 46 6.62 -4.98 1.20
C ILE A 46 7.69 -4.75 0.12
N ALA A 47 7.60 -5.45 -1.01
CA ALA A 47 8.53 -5.29 -2.14
C ALA A 47 8.17 -4.07 -3.01
N ILE A 48 6.90 -3.66 -3.00
CA ILE A 48 6.37 -2.63 -3.89
C ILE A 48 6.31 -1.26 -3.20
N TYR A 49 5.89 -1.21 -1.93
CA TYR A 49 5.55 0.03 -1.24
C TYR A 49 6.42 0.29 -0.01
N ALA A 50 6.54 1.57 0.36
CA ALA A 50 7.37 2.01 1.48
C ALA A 50 6.76 1.77 2.87
N ASP A 51 5.50 1.31 2.96
CA ASP A 51 4.72 1.27 4.21
C ASP A 51 5.41 0.47 5.32
N CYS A 52 5.85 -0.75 5.00
CA CYS A 52 6.57 -1.61 5.92
C CYS A 52 7.96 -1.05 6.27
N TRP A 53 8.59 -0.34 5.34
CA TRP A 53 9.93 0.23 5.52
C TRP A 53 9.96 1.37 6.54
N ILE A 54 8.83 2.06 6.76
CA ILE A 54 8.67 3.07 7.80
C ILE A 54 8.90 2.47 9.19
N LEU A 55 8.47 1.22 9.44
CA LEU A 55 8.75 0.51 10.70
C LEU A 55 10.25 0.41 10.97
N PHE A 56 11.03 -0.04 9.99
CA PHE A 56 12.46 -0.19 10.14
C PHE A 56 13.16 1.17 10.31
N ALA A 57 12.77 2.17 9.51
CA ALA A 57 13.32 3.52 9.63
C ALA A 57 13.09 4.11 11.03
N VAL A 58 11.84 4.07 11.53
CA VAL A 58 11.49 4.55 12.87
C VAL A 58 12.23 3.76 13.94
N PHE A 59 12.27 2.43 13.84
CA PHE A 59 12.95 1.56 14.79
C PHE A 59 14.46 1.87 14.89
N ILE A 60 15.14 2.08 13.76
CA ILE A 60 16.56 2.49 13.74
C ILE A 60 16.73 3.85 14.41
N VAL A 61 15.93 4.84 13.99
CA VAL A 61 16.08 6.24 14.43
C VAL A 61 15.91 6.39 15.94
N VAL A 62 14.86 5.80 16.51
CA VAL A 62 14.56 5.98 17.94
C VAL A 62 15.61 5.32 18.85
N ASN A 63 16.32 4.32 18.34
CA ASN A 63 17.35 3.56 19.03
C ASN A 63 18.78 4.13 18.86
N CYS A 64 18.96 5.18 18.06
CA CYS A 64 20.25 5.86 17.91
C CYS A 64 20.43 6.98 18.94
N LYS A 65 21.68 7.29 19.33
CA LYS A 65 21.96 8.32 20.35
C LYS A 65 22.08 9.71 19.75
N LYS A 66 22.60 9.81 18.52
CA LYS A 66 22.81 11.07 17.80
C LYS A 66 21.99 11.11 16.51
N TRP A 67 21.57 12.30 16.09
CA TRP A 67 20.80 12.49 14.86
C TRP A 67 21.61 12.09 13.61
N LEU A 68 22.90 12.42 13.56
CA LEU A 68 23.78 12.05 12.45
C LEU A 68 23.96 10.52 12.36
N GLU A 69 24.11 9.87 13.52
CA GLU A 69 24.20 8.42 13.62
C GLU A 69 22.90 7.75 13.15
N ALA A 70 21.74 8.29 13.52
CA ALA A 70 20.44 7.82 13.06
C ALA A 70 20.30 7.94 11.53
N ALA A 71 20.71 9.09 10.98
CA ALA A 71 20.67 9.33 9.54
C ALA A 71 21.58 8.38 8.76
N LEU A 72 22.84 8.23 9.17
CA LEU A 72 23.78 7.33 8.52
C LEU A 72 23.35 5.88 8.63
N LYS A 73 22.81 5.44 9.77
CA LYS A 73 22.35 4.05 9.93
C LYS A 73 21.08 3.76 9.16
N CYS A 74 20.13 4.70 9.11
CA CYS A 74 18.95 4.57 8.26
C CYS A 74 19.37 4.50 6.79
N PHE A 75 20.24 5.42 6.34
CA PHE A 75 20.79 5.43 5.00
C PHE A 75 21.48 4.12 4.63
N VAL A 76 22.41 3.63 5.47
CA VAL A 76 23.12 2.37 5.22
C VAL A 76 22.17 1.18 5.23
N PHE A 77 21.14 1.17 6.08
CA PHE A 77 20.13 0.11 6.08
C PHE A 77 19.44 0.01 4.72
N PHE A 78 18.98 1.12 4.13
CA PHE A 78 18.37 1.12 2.79
C PHE A 78 19.41 0.86 1.68
N LEU A 79 20.60 1.45 1.78
CA LEU A 79 21.67 1.26 0.81
C LEU A 79 22.12 -0.20 0.70
N VAL A 80 22.07 -0.97 1.80
CA VAL A 80 22.37 -2.40 1.79
C VAL A 80 21.15 -3.22 1.38
N SER A 81 19.99 -2.96 1.97
CA SER A 81 18.81 -3.81 1.75
C SER A 81 18.27 -3.73 0.32
N GLN A 82 18.16 -2.54 -0.26
CA GLN A 82 17.50 -2.35 -1.56
C GLN A 82 18.27 -3.02 -2.72
N PRO A 83 19.59 -2.81 -2.90
CA PRO A 83 20.34 -3.54 -3.94
C PRO A 83 20.36 -5.04 -3.70
N LEU A 84 20.44 -5.47 -2.43
CA LEU A 84 20.50 -6.89 -2.10
C LEU A 84 19.21 -7.62 -2.48
N ILE A 85 18.03 -6.98 -2.33
CA ILE A 85 16.76 -7.52 -2.84
C ILE A 85 16.90 -7.81 -4.33
N TYR A 86 17.25 -6.81 -5.13
CA TYR A 86 17.37 -6.96 -6.58
C TYR A 86 18.41 -8.03 -6.98
N LEU A 87 19.57 -8.08 -6.30
CA LEU A 87 20.59 -9.11 -6.57
C LEU A 87 20.08 -10.53 -6.33
N ILE A 88 19.27 -10.74 -5.28
CA ILE A 88 18.66 -12.05 -4.99
C ILE A 88 17.60 -12.40 -6.03
N GLU A 89 16.87 -11.40 -6.55
CA GLU A 89 15.79 -11.60 -7.51
C GLU A 89 16.26 -11.81 -8.95
N VAL A 90 17.42 -11.27 -9.36
CA VAL A 90 17.99 -11.41 -10.72
C VAL A 90 17.91 -12.84 -11.28
N PRO A 91 18.36 -13.91 -10.59
CA PRO A 91 18.34 -15.26 -11.16
C PRO A 91 16.92 -15.85 -11.35
N PHE A 92 15.91 -15.25 -10.73
CA PHE A 92 14.51 -15.72 -10.78
C PHE A 92 13.61 -14.80 -11.61
N TYR A 93 14.09 -13.61 -11.97
CA TYR A 93 13.36 -12.67 -12.80
C TYR A 93 13.47 -13.03 -14.29
N GLY A 94 12.35 -13.11 -15.00
CA GLY A 94 12.31 -13.51 -16.40
C GLY A 94 13.13 -12.62 -17.35
N TYR A 95 13.40 -11.37 -16.95
CA TYR A 95 14.24 -10.43 -17.71
C TYR A 95 15.62 -10.21 -17.06
N GLY A 96 16.02 -11.05 -16.09
CA GLY A 96 17.32 -11.02 -15.43
C GLY A 96 17.67 -9.66 -14.82
N TRP A 97 18.77 -9.05 -15.30
CA TRP A 97 19.30 -7.78 -14.79
C TRP A 97 18.40 -6.57 -15.02
N ASP A 98 17.42 -6.66 -15.92
CA ASP A 98 16.48 -5.56 -16.18
C ASP A 98 15.66 -5.17 -14.94
N ILE A 99 15.60 -6.02 -13.93
CA ILE A 99 14.95 -5.70 -12.65
C ILE A 99 15.57 -4.47 -11.96
N PHE A 100 16.85 -4.18 -12.21
CA PHE A 100 17.54 -3.02 -11.64
C PHE A 100 17.00 -1.68 -12.16
N ARG A 101 16.18 -1.65 -13.21
CA ARG A 101 15.49 -0.42 -13.63
C ARG A 101 14.61 0.17 -12.53
N TYR A 102 14.06 -0.68 -11.66
CA TYR A 102 13.24 -0.26 -10.52
C TYR A 102 14.08 0.28 -9.34
N TYR A 103 15.39 0.05 -9.35
CA TYR A 103 16.28 0.53 -8.30
C TYR A 103 16.40 2.05 -8.27
N ASP A 104 16.21 2.77 -9.39
CA ASP A 104 16.27 4.24 -9.40
C ASP A 104 15.26 4.88 -8.43
N TYR A 105 14.03 4.34 -8.37
CA TYR A 105 13.02 4.77 -7.41
C TYR A 105 13.49 4.57 -5.96
N TRP A 106 14.00 3.39 -5.65
CA TRP A 106 14.47 3.05 -4.30
C TRP A 106 15.76 3.76 -3.92
N PHE A 107 16.62 4.08 -4.87
CA PHE A 107 17.82 4.87 -4.64
C PHE A 107 17.46 6.30 -4.22
N LYS A 108 16.45 6.91 -4.86
CA LYS A 108 15.91 8.22 -4.44
C LYS A 108 15.37 8.16 -3.02
N ILE A 109 14.60 7.13 -2.66
CA ILE A 109 14.14 6.92 -1.28
C ILE A 109 15.31 6.77 -0.32
N THR A 110 16.30 5.95 -0.68
CA THR A 110 17.52 5.71 0.10
C THR A 110 18.21 7.04 0.41
N LEU A 111 18.40 7.91 -0.58
CA LEU A 111 18.99 9.24 -0.39
C LEU A 111 18.14 10.13 0.54
N LEU A 112 16.81 10.12 0.37
CA LEU A 112 15.88 10.89 1.20
C LEU A 112 15.83 10.40 2.66
N THR A 113 16.31 9.19 2.96
CA THR A 113 16.40 8.72 4.35
C THR A 113 17.40 9.52 5.18
N LEU A 114 18.41 10.17 4.57
CA LEU A 114 19.34 11.03 5.29
C LEU A 114 18.61 12.21 5.96
N PRO A 115 17.97 13.14 5.22
CA PRO A 115 17.20 14.22 5.85
C PRO A 115 15.98 13.68 6.60
N GLY A 116 15.32 12.63 6.09
CA GLY A 116 14.15 12.02 6.73
C GLY A 116 14.44 11.51 8.14
N ALA A 117 15.58 10.84 8.34
CA ALA A 117 15.99 10.34 9.65
C ALA A 117 16.37 11.46 10.63
N VAL A 118 16.94 12.58 10.15
CA VAL A 118 17.20 13.76 10.99
C VAL A 118 15.89 14.37 11.50
N ILE A 119 14.87 14.44 10.64
CA ILE A 119 13.52 14.90 11.00
C ILE A 119 12.88 13.89 11.97
N ALA A 120 12.94 12.59 11.65
CA ALA A 120 12.40 11.52 12.51
C ALA A 120 13.10 11.47 13.88
N PHE A 121 14.35 11.93 14.01
CA PHE A 121 15.04 11.98 15.30
C PHE A 121 14.32 12.86 16.33
N GLN A 122 13.48 13.82 15.89
CA GLN A 122 12.64 14.61 16.78
C GLN A 122 11.62 13.77 17.56
N LEU A 123 11.31 12.55 17.13
CA LEU A 123 10.46 11.60 17.86
C LEU A 123 10.99 11.30 19.26
N LYS A 124 12.32 11.36 19.47
CA LYS A 124 12.95 11.14 20.78
C LYS A 124 12.66 12.25 21.80
N LYS A 125 12.30 13.46 21.36
CA LYS A 125 12.04 14.61 22.25
C LYS A 125 10.71 14.49 23.00
N LYS A 126 9.78 13.66 22.52
CA LYS A 126 8.45 13.41 23.11
C LYS A 126 7.64 14.69 23.40
N ASN A 127 7.85 15.74 22.60
CA ASN A 127 7.16 17.03 22.68
C ASN A 127 6.18 17.20 21.51
N TRP A 128 5.61 18.39 21.34
CA TRP A 128 4.69 18.66 20.22
C TRP A 128 5.34 18.50 18.84
N LEU A 129 6.65 18.74 18.71
CA LEU A 129 7.37 18.48 17.46
C LEU A 129 7.39 16.99 17.12
N SER A 130 7.52 16.12 18.14
CA SER A 130 7.37 14.67 17.96
C SER A 130 5.97 14.29 17.46
N VAL A 131 4.92 15.00 17.91
CA VAL A 131 3.55 14.79 17.40
C VAL A 131 3.47 15.16 15.93
N VAL A 132 3.97 16.34 15.54
CA VAL A 132 3.95 16.79 14.12
C VAL A 132 4.70 15.82 13.21
N VAL A 133 5.91 15.44 13.58
CA VAL A 133 6.72 14.48 12.80
C VAL A 133 6.05 13.12 12.73
N LEU A 134 5.48 12.66 13.84
CA LEU A 134 4.77 11.37 13.85
C LEU A 134 3.52 11.39 12.99
N SER A 135 2.77 12.49 13.03
CA SER A 135 1.55 12.71 12.24
C SER A 135 1.78 12.57 10.74
N VAL A 136 2.95 12.96 10.22
CA VAL A 136 3.30 12.74 8.80
C VAL A 136 3.39 11.24 8.50
N ALA A 137 4.12 10.48 9.30
CA ALA A 137 4.28 9.04 9.10
C ALA A 137 2.96 8.28 9.31
N THR A 138 2.22 8.59 10.38
CA THR A 138 0.94 7.94 10.66
C THR A 138 -0.15 8.35 9.67
N GLY A 139 -0.12 9.60 9.17
CA GLY A 139 -1.03 10.05 8.12
C GLY A 139 -0.80 9.32 6.81
N TYR A 140 0.46 9.14 6.39
CA TYR A 140 0.80 8.31 5.23
C TYR A 140 0.32 6.86 5.41
N LEU A 141 0.59 6.23 6.56
CA LEU A 141 0.13 4.87 6.86
C LEU A 141 -1.41 4.77 6.87
N SER A 142 -2.12 5.78 7.38
CA SER A 142 -3.58 5.85 7.30
C SER A 142 -4.08 5.90 5.87
N ALA A 143 -3.47 6.73 5.01
CA ALA A 143 -3.84 6.81 3.60
C ALA A 143 -3.53 5.49 2.86
N ALA A 144 -2.38 4.88 3.13
CA ALA A 144 -2.02 3.57 2.59
C ALA A 144 -3.01 2.48 3.03
N SER A 145 -3.47 2.50 4.29
CA SER A 145 -4.50 1.59 4.78
C SER A 145 -5.79 1.70 3.98
N VAL A 146 -6.28 2.92 3.71
CA VAL A 146 -7.48 3.12 2.87
C VAL A 146 -7.26 2.61 1.45
N ARG A 147 -6.09 2.86 0.86
CA ARG A 147 -5.73 2.36 -0.47
C ARG A 147 -5.76 0.84 -0.54
N TYR A 148 -5.10 0.15 0.40
CA TYR A 148 -5.12 -1.31 0.46
C TYR A 148 -6.50 -1.86 0.78
N PHE A 149 -7.28 -1.19 1.62
CA PHE A 149 -8.64 -1.62 1.94
C PHE A 149 -9.52 -1.60 0.68
N ARG A 150 -9.37 -0.59 -0.16
CA ARG A 150 -10.07 -0.52 -1.45
C ARG A 150 -9.60 -1.61 -2.42
N ALA A 151 -8.30 -1.86 -2.51
CA ALA A 151 -7.77 -2.99 -3.27
C ALA A 151 -8.31 -4.33 -2.74
N ALA A 152 -8.51 -4.45 -1.42
CA ALA A 152 -9.10 -5.64 -0.81
C ALA A 152 -10.60 -5.78 -1.07
N MET A 153 -11.34 -4.68 -1.20
CA MET A 153 -12.74 -4.72 -1.65
C MET A 153 -12.85 -5.17 -3.10
N ALA A 154 -11.84 -4.87 -3.94
CA ALA A 154 -11.76 -5.34 -5.32
C ALA A 154 -11.60 -6.85 -5.41
N ASN A 155 -10.58 -7.35 -4.71
CA ASN A 155 -10.06 -8.70 -4.87
C ASN A 155 -9.92 -9.33 -3.49
N PHE A 156 -11.03 -9.50 -2.78
CA PHE A 156 -11.00 -10.05 -1.42
C PHE A 156 -10.43 -11.49 -1.43
N PRO A 157 -9.48 -11.85 -0.53
CA PRO A 157 -8.95 -11.11 0.61
C PRO A 157 -7.59 -10.41 0.38
N ASN A 158 -7.17 -10.22 -0.88
CA ASN A 158 -5.87 -9.62 -1.21
C ASN A 158 -5.74 -8.24 -0.58
N HIS A 159 -4.52 -7.85 -0.19
CA HIS A 159 -4.20 -6.58 0.46
C HIS A 159 -4.91 -6.26 1.81
N LEU A 160 -5.88 -7.06 2.27
CA LEU A 160 -6.58 -6.82 3.53
C LEU A 160 -5.63 -6.79 4.73
N LEU A 161 -4.67 -7.72 4.75
CA LEU A 161 -3.69 -7.79 5.83
C LEU A 161 -2.79 -6.54 5.82
N SER A 162 -2.47 -6.01 4.64
CA SER A 162 -1.71 -4.76 4.48
C SER A 162 -2.50 -3.54 4.96
N ALA A 163 -3.80 -3.50 4.66
CA ALA A 163 -4.71 -2.46 5.15
C ALA A 163 -4.74 -2.44 6.69
N ILE A 164 -4.91 -3.61 7.31
CA ILE A 164 -4.91 -3.78 8.76
C ILE A 164 -3.54 -3.47 9.34
N PHE A 165 -2.47 -3.95 8.73
CA PHE A 165 -1.10 -3.71 9.18
C PHE A 165 -0.77 -2.21 9.21
N CYS A 166 -1.10 -1.47 8.16
CA CYS A 166 -0.81 -0.03 8.08
C CYS A 166 -1.52 0.77 9.17
N ILE A 167 -2.83 0.55 9.37
CA ILE A 167 -3.58 1.27 10.42
C ILE A 167 -3.14 0.83 11.81
N ALA A 168 -2.89 -0.46 12.02
CA ALA A 168 -2.38 -0.97 13.29
C ALA A 168 -0.99 -0.41 13.60
N LEU A 169 -0.11 -0.29 12.61
CA LEU A 169 1.21 0.29 12.75
C LEU A 169 1.14 1.78 13.09
N ALA A 170 0.24 2.54 12.44
CA ALA A 170 0.01 3.94 12.73
C ALA A 170 -0.42 4.14 14.20
N VAL A 171 -1.40 3.36 14.67
CA VAL A 171 -1.86 3.38 16.06
C VAL A 171 -0.75 2.93 17.01
N PHE A 172 -0.04 1.86 16.68
CA PHE A 172 1.08 1.33 17.46
C PHE A 172 2.14 2.40 17.71
N PHE A 173 2.56 3.13 16.68
CA PHE A 173 3.53 4.20 16.84
C PHE A 173 3.08 5.30 17.80
N VAL A 174 1.80 5.69 17.77
CA VAL A 174 1.25 6.69 18.70
C VAL A 174 1.41 6.23 20.15
N PHE A 175 1.08 4.98 20.45
CA PHE A 175 1.15 4.47 21.82
C PHE A 175 2.59 4.21 22.30
N VAL A 176 3.47 3.79 21.40
CA VAL A 176 4.86 3.47 21.73
C VAL A 176 5.71 4.73 21.86
N LEU A 177 5.58 5.69 20.95
CA LEU A 177 6.48 6.84 20.85
C LEU A 177 6.01 8.06 21.62
N LEU A 178 4.71 8.19 21.91
CA LEU A 178 4.16 9.31 22.67
C LEU A 178 3.75 8.87 24.09
N ASP A 179 4.20 9.61 25.10
CA ASP A 179 3.90 9.29 26.50
C ASP A 179 2.69 10.05 27.06
N LYS A 180 2.51 11.31 26.65
CA LYS A 180 1.44 12.18 27.20
C LYS A 180 0.10 11.91 26.52
N LYS A 181 -0.98 11.77 27.31
CA LYS A 181 -2.36 11.57 26.81
C LYS A 181 -2.77 12.61 25.77
N LYS A 182 -2.48 13.90 26.01
CA LYS A 182 -2.80 14.99 25.06
C LYS A 182 -2.10 14.84 23.69
N HIS A 183 -0.86 14.36 23.67
CA HIS A 183 -0.12 14.13 22.43
C HIS A 183 -0.69 12.94 21.65
N ARG A 184 -1.08 11.87 22.36
CA ARG A 184 -1.72 10.71 21.76
C ARG A 184 -3.06 11.05 21.13
N ILE A 185 -3.91 11.80 21.83
CA ILE A 185 -5.20 12.23 21.31
C ILE A 185 -5.00 13.03 20.03
N ALA A 186 -4.10 14.01 20.03
CA ALA A 186 -3.81 14.82 18.84
C ALA A 186 -3.35 13.96 17.64
N ALA A 187 -2.44 13.01 17.85
CA ALA A 187 -1.98 12.12 16.77
C ALA A 187 -3.08 11.15 16.28
N LEU A 188 -3.91 10.61 17.18
CA LEU A 188 -5.07 9.78 16.80
C LEU A 188 -6.11 10.58 16.01
N THR A 189 -6.34 11.85 16.36
CA THR A 189 -7.22 12.74 15.59
C THR A 189 -6.70 12.91 14.16
N VAL A 190 -5.39 13.03 13.95
CA VAL A 190 -4.81 13.07 12.59
C VAL A 190 -5.09 11.77 11.84
N ILE A 191 -4.87 10.61 12.47
CA ILE A 191 -5.17 9.30 11.86
C ILE A 191 -6.63 9.25 11.39
N VAL A 192 -7.58 9.60 12.26
CA VAL A 192 -9.02 9.58 11.93
C VAL A 192 -9.36 10.59 10.84
N ALA A 193 -8.84 11.82 10.94
CA ALA A 193 -9.08 12.87 9.95
C ALA A 193 -8.57 12.48 8.56
N VAL A 194 -7.38 11.87 8.48
CA VAL A 194 -6.83 11.38 7.22
C VAL A 194 -7.66 10.23 6.66
N VAL A 195 -8.09 9.27 7.49
CA VAL A 195 -8.96 8.18 7.03
C VAL A 195 -10.26 8.74 6.46
N ILE A 196 -10.94 9.64 7.19
CA ILE A 196 -12.18 10.26 6.72
C ILE A 196 -11.94 11.02 5.42
N ALA A 197 -10.93 11.90 5.39
CA ALA A 197 -10.62 12.69 4.22
C ALA A 197 -10.30 11.80 3.01
N PHE A 198 -9.45 10.79 3.15
CA PHE A 198 -9.08 9.93 2.05
C PHE A 198 -10.28 9.12 1.55
N VAL A 199 -11.09 8.56 2.45
CA VAL A 199 -12.33 7.86 2.08
C VAL A 199 -13.29 8.78 1.32
N SER A 200 -13.46 10.03 1.76
CA SER A 200 -14.35 11.00 1.13
C SER A 200 -13.83 11.54 -0.21
N PHE A 201 -12.53 11.85 -0.31
CA PHE A 201 -11.95 12.51 -1.49
C PHE A 201 -11.56 11.54 -2.59
N THR A 202 -11.15 10.32 -2.26
CA THR A 202 -10.76 9.36 -3.29
C THR A 202 -11.96 8.68 -3.94
N GLY A 203 -13.18 9.10 -3.61
CA GLY A 203 -14.42 8.69 -4.27
C GLY A 203 -14.69 7.19 -4.16
N ILE A 204 -15.94 6.79 -4.28
CA ILE A 204 -16.25 5.45 -4.76
C ILE A 204 -16.56 5.73 -6.22
N ASP A 205 -15.77 5.17 -7.15
CA ASP A 205 -16.09 5.31 -8.58
C ASP A 205 -17.38 4.52 -8.81
N LYS A 206 -18.49 5.26 -8.70
CA LYS A 206 -19.84 4.76 -8.92
C LYS A 206 -20.07 4.48 -10.38
N SER A 207 -19.19 4.93 -11.27
CA SER A 207 -19.25 4.62 -12.69
C SER A 207 -17.93 4.08 -13.20
N LYS A 208 -18.00 3.20 -14.19
CA LYS A 208 -16.84 2.62 -14.86
C LYS A 208 -17.12 2.49 -16.34
N GLU A 209 -16.13 2.86 -17.14
CA GLU A 209 -16.24 2.86 -18.59
C GLU A 209 -15.59 1.61 -19.18
N ILE A 210 -16.22 1.02 -20.19
CA ILE A 210 -15.70 -0.03 -21.05
C ILE A 210 -15.76 0.48 -22.49
N LEU A 211 -14.68 0.29 -23.25
CA LEU A 211 -14.68 0.50 -24.69
C LEU A 211 -14.77 -0.86 -25.37
N LEU A 212 -15.84 -1.09 -26.11
CA LEU A 212 -16.02 -2.26 -26.98
C LEU A 212 -15.46 -1.95 -28.38
N ASP A 213 -15.28 -2.99 -29.19
CA ASP A 213 -14.88 -2.81 -30.58
C ASP A 213 -15.91 -1.99 -31.38
N GLU A 214 -15.46 -1.36 -32.47
CA GLU A 214 -16.32 -0.55 -33.33
C GLU A 214 -17.53 -1.37 -33.83
N GLY A 215 -18.73 -0.90 -33.54
CA GLY A 215 -19.96 -1.61 -33.90
C GLY A 215 -21.17 -1.15 -33.08
N SER A 216 -22.33 -1.70 -33.41
CA SER A 216 -23.53 -1.60 -32.57
C SER A 216 -23.60 -2.81 -31.66
N TRP A 217 -23.76 -2.56 -30.37
CA TRP A 217 -23.82 -3.59 -29.35
C TRP A 217 -25.17 -3.56 -28.62
N ASN A 218 -25.74 -4.74 -28.40
CA ASN A 218 -26.84 -4.94 -27.46
C ASN A 218 -26.29 -5.57 -26.19
N TYR A 219 -26.99 -5.39 -25.07
CA TYR A 219 -26.59 -6.00 -23.80
C TYR A 219 -27.76 -6.71 -23.12
N SER A 220 -27.42 -7.71 -22.31
CA SER A 220 -28.33 -8.32 -21.34
C SER A 220 -27.65 -8.40 -19.98
N LEU A 221 -28.39 -8.11 -18.91
CA LEU A 221 -27.94 -8.29 -17.54
C LEU A 221 -28.70 -9.43 -16.87
N GLU A 222 -27.98 -10.18 -16.04
CA GLU A 222 -28.56 -11.18 -15.15
C GLU A 222 -29.35 -10.51 -14.01
N ASP A 223 -28.81 -9.43 -13.43
CA ASP A 223 -29.45 -8.66 -12.36
C ASP A 223 -29.31 -7.15 -12.58
N GLU A 224 -30.42 -6.49 -12.94
CA GLU A 224 -30.54 -5.04 -13.17
C GLU A 224 -30.56 -4.19 -11.89
N SER A 225 -30.64 -4.83 -10.72
CA SER A 225 -30.61 -4.12 -9.43
C SER A 225 -29.19 -3.71 -9.04
N VAL A 226 -28.17 -4.34 -9.63
CA VAL A 226 -26.76 -4.16 -9.27
C VAL A 226 -26.12 -2.97 -10.00
N VAL A 227 -26.27 -2.88 -11.32
CA VAL A 227 -25.73 -1.79 -12.14
C VAL A 227 -26.72 -1.29 -13.20
N VAL A 228 -26.52 -0.05 -13.65
CA VAL A 228 -27.13 0.54 -14.85
C VAL A 228 -26.08 0.53 -15.95
N VAL A 229 -26.49 0.16 -17.17
CA VAL A 229 -25.61 0.12 -18.34
C VAL A 229 -26.14 1.11 -19.37
N GLU A 230 -25.29 2.06 -19.76
CA GLU A 230 -25.56 3.03 -20.82
C GLU A 230 -24.54 2.84 -21.94
N ILE A 231 -24.99 2.62 -23.17
CA ILE A 231 -24.12 2.56 -24.34
C ILE A 231 -24.26 3.89 -25.09
N THR A 232 -23.17 4.64 -25.15
CA THR A 232 -23.03 5.88 -25.91
C THR A 232 -22.16 5.63 -27.14
N GLU A 233 -22.45 6.33 -28.24
CA GLU A 233 -21.64 6.29 -29.47
C GLU A 233 -21.45 4.87 -30.07
N GLY A 234 -22.35 3.93 -29.77
CA GLY A 234 -22.36 2.57 -30.32
C GLY A 234 -21.49 1.56 -29.56
N ASN A 235 -20.32 1.98 -29.05
CA ASN A 235 -19.34 1.10 -28.43
C ASN A 235 -18.75 1.61 -27.09
N HIS A 236 -19.14 2.79 -26.61
CA HIS A 236 -18.69 3.32 -25.31
C HIS A 236 -19.71 2.97 -24.24
N VAL A 237 -19.35 2.08 -23.33
CA VAL A 237 -20.26 1.58 -22.29
C VAL A 237 -19.92 2.22 -20.96
N THR A 238 -20.90 2.89 -20.34
CA THR A 238 -20.81 3.38 -18.97
C THR A 238 -21.64 2.48 -18.05
N LEU A 239 -20.98 1.83 -17.10
CA LEU A 239 -21.62 1.13 -15.99
C LEU A 239 -21.78 2.10 -14.82
N THR A 240 -22.95 2.14 -14.17
CA THR A 240 -23.19 2.92 -12.94
C THR A 240 -23.74 2.02 -11.83
N ALA A 241 -23.13 2.02 -10.65
CA ALA A 241 -23.51 1.22 -9.50
C ALA A 241 -24.86 1.67 -8.91
N LYS A 242 -25.80 0.73 -8.74
CA LYS A 242 -27.06 0.92 -8.01
C LYS A 242 -26.99 0.33 -6.61
N HIS A 243 -26.68 -0.96 -6.51
CA HIS A 243 -26.63 -1.70 -5.26
C HIS A 243 -25.43 -2.63 -5.22
N ASP A 244 -24.94 -2.91 -4.01
CA ASP A 244 -23.89 -3.91 -3.81
C ASP A 244 -24.44 -5.30 -4.18
N GLY A 245 -23.67 -6.05 -4.95
CA GLY A 245 -24.09 -7.32 -5.51
C GLY A 245 -23.17 -7.78 -6.65
N ASN A 246 -23.46 -8.96 -7.18
CA ASN A 246 -22.76 -9.51 -8.33
C ASN A 246 -23.76 -9.70 -9.47
N THR A 247 -23.34 -9.41 -10.69
CA THR A 247 -24.17 -9.58 -11.89
C THR A 247 -23.28 -9.92 -13.08
N SER A 248 -23.82 -10.64 -14.05
CA SER A 248 -23.15 -10.92 -15.32
C SER A 248 -23.75 -10.03 -16.40
N ILE A 249 -22.88 -9.44 -17.22
CA ILE A 249 -23.29 -8.63 -18.38
C ILE A 249 -22.78 -9.32 -19.64
N ARG A 250 -23.70 -9.60 -20.56
CA ARG A 250 -23.39 -10.13 -21.90
C ARG A 250 -23.62 -9.04 -22.93
N PHE A 251 -22.59 -8.73 -23.70
CA PHE A 251 -22.65 -7.86 -24.87
C PHE A 251 -22.65 -8.72 -26.13
N GLU A 252 -23.56 -8.42 -27.06
CA GLU A 252 -23.71 -9.10 -28.35
C GLU A 252 -23.67 -8.06 -29.47
N SER A 253 -22.74 -8.22 -30.41
CA SER A 253 -22.64 -7.35 -31.59
C SER A 253 -23.64 -7.79 -32.66
N ASP A 254 -24.01 -6.87 -33.55
CA ASP A 254 -24.81 -7.21 -34.75
C ASP A 254 -24.13 -8.24 -35.67
N GLU A 255 -22.80 -8.42 -35.54
CA GLU A 255 -21.99 -9.39 -36.28
C GLU A 255 -21.92 -10.77 -35.60
N GLY A 256 -22.53 -10.92 -34.42
CA GLY A 256 -22.59 -12.17 -33.66
C GLY A 256 -21.40 -12.42 -32.72
N THR A 257 -20.56 -11.41 -32.46
CA THR A 257 -19.49 -11.47 -31.47
C THR A 257 -20.07 -11.32 -30.07
N GLU A 258 -19.63 -12.15 -29.13
CA GLU A 258 -20.11 -12.12 -27.75
C GLU A 258 -18.99 -11.86 -26.76
N ILE A 259 -19.22 -10.91 -25.85
CA ILE A 259 -18.29 -10.56 -24.78
C ILE A 259 -19.02 -10.62 -23.45
N ASN A 260 -18.50 -11.42 -22.52
CA ASN A 260 -19.11 -11.60 -21.20
C ASN A 260 -18.25 -10.99 -20.10
N TYR A 261 -18.87 -10.14 -19.28
CA TYR A 261 -18.24 -9.56 -18.10
C TYR A 261 -18.94 -10.01 -16.83
N TYR A 262 -18.14 -10.40 -15.84
CA TYR A 262 -18.59 -10.51 -14.45
C TYR A 262 -18.38 -9.19 -13.74
N VAL A 263 -19.46 -8.62 -13.22
CA VAL A 263 -19.46 -7.34 -12.53
C VAL A 263 -19.75 -7.52 -11.05
N THR A 264 -18.89 -6.95 -10.22
CA THR A 264 -19.06 -6.93 -8.76
C THR A 264 -19.15 -5.49 -8.31
N VAL A 265 -20.26 -5.15 -7.67
CA VAL A 265 -20.43 -3.88 -6.98
C VAL A 265 -20.26 -4.12 -5.49
N SER A 266 -19.29 -3.44 -4.89
CA SER A 266 -19.07 -3.52 -3.44
C SER A 266 -18.66 -2.17 -2.88
N GLY A 267 -19.38 -1.71 -1.85
CA GLY A 267 -19.23 -0.36 -1.32
C GLY A 267 -19.39 0.68 -2.42
N GLY A 268 -20.29 0.43 -3.39
CA GLY A 268 -20.55 1.26 -4.57
C GLY A 268 -19.45 1.31 -5.65
N SER A 269 -18.32 0.60 -5.49
CA SER A 269 -17.26 0.54 -6.51
C SER A 269 -17.57 -0.58 -7.50
N ILE A 270 -17.35 -0.34 -8.80
CA ILE A 270 -17.59 -1.33 -9.86
C ILE A 270 -16.29 -2.05 -10.24
N TRP A 271 -16.27 -3.37 -10.08
CA TRP A 271 -15.21 -4.26 -10.55
C TRP A 271 -15.73 -5.06 -11.73
N ILE A 272 -14.91 -5.23 -12.76
CA ILE A 272 -15.29 -5.86 -14.03
C ILE A 272 -14.21 -6.86 -14.35
N ASN A 273 -14.58 -8.13 -14.54
CA ASN A 273 -13.71 -9.19 -14.97
C ASN A 273 -14.24 -9.76 -16.28
N LEU A 274 -13.40 -9.84 -17.31
CA LEU A 274 -13.73 -10.52 -18.55
C LEU A 274 -13.81 -12.03 -18.29
N LEU A 275 -14.94 -12.65 -18.64
CA LEU A 275 -15.19 -14.08 -18.40
C LEU A 275 -14.72 -14.94 -19.56
N ASP A 276 -14.98 -14.53 -20.81
CA ASP A 276 -14.53 -15.18 -22.04
C ASP A 276 -14.70 -14.21 -23.23
N GLU A 277 -13.74 -14.23 -24.17
CA GLU A 277 -13.91 -13.78 -25.56
C GLU A 277 -14.11 -15.05 -26.40
N SER A 278 -15.29 -15.23 -26.99
CA SER A 278 -15.59 -16.35 -27.88
C SER A 278 -15.83 -15.88 -29.31
#